data_AF-A0A0D2LDM4-F1
#
_entry.id   AF-A0A0D2LDM4-F1
#
_cell.length_a   1.000
_cell.length_b   1.000
_cell.length_c   1.000
_cell.angle_alpha   90.00
_cell.angle_beta   90.00
_cell.angle_gamma   90.00
#
_symmetry.space_group_name_H-M   'P 1'
#
loop_
_entity.id
_entity.type
_entity.pdbx_description
1 polymer ?
#
loop_
_entity_poly.entity_id
_entity_poly.type
_entity_poly.pdbx_seq_one_letter_code
_entity_poly.pdbx_strand_id
1 'polypeptide(L)'
;MEAALRQLLSCIDSGRRDAASAAIERLQHACRAAASSSPTRAVEVPSERSLDQLLQHLCQAGGSALATKADFITSLTTNRALLTLLNVRAAADAFLTEGRVAALIDALEALDGCEGGGGGGREGVSEMRLWLLSGNLAAAAQHLSFQRNGPTGGDVDGGGGPINPAQLALAGVISRPAAVRALLRAAHTQLSTELSAGDPLSALEHAFLAADCLQERATPALDNTPSGPSSCAADPYAAARAAWQDADTDWLCEALPPLLAMRLEEARQRQGTGPRAAHASHQQQQQQQQQQQQQQQQQQQQQQQPAHGGTSSGLEENEEEQGAVAALVDGGVYAVPQLLLLAALRPGWRPRLIQEPGILELLSAVAAAPDQGEYSHKALRTLCLLAVSTAPAEHLPGFARAVLEVCDQRPADAWAGLPVLESDGGAVEEVLGCLAGCHDTRVRDRAALALTQLRVGKLHLVQPPSLQQQRRQQQQQQQQQQQQQQQQQQHQHQHQQQQQHQHQHQHQHQQHQLQQQQEDKPGTQQAPSTPATGIARGERPRRACAVCGRTAREGAELRRCAGCGRVTGTRYCSQECCRTDWVVRGHRTVCEAAWRGSA
;
A
#
# COMPACT_ATOMS: atom_id res chain seq x y z
N MET A 1 16.25 34.85 0.50
CA MET A 1 15.47 33.69 1.02
C MET A 1 15.02 33.97 2.46
N GLU A 2 15.94 34.40 3.33
CA GLU A 2 15.69 34.77 4.73
C GLU A 2 14.48 35.69 4.95
N ALA A 3 14.35 36.77 4.17
CA ALA A 3 13.23 37.70 4.32
C ALA A 3 11.85 37.03 4.12
N ALA A 4 11.75 36.10 3.17
CA ALA A 4 10.52 35.35 2.92
C ALA A 4 10.22 34.37 4.07
N LEU A 5 11.25 33.71 4.61
CA LEU A 5 11.11 32.82 5.76
C LEU A 5 10.67 33.59 7.02
N ARG A 6 11.32 34.71 7.35
CA ARG A 6 10.91 35.57 8.48
C ARG A 6 9.48 36.07 8.34
N GLN A 7 9.09 36.46 7.12
CA GLN A 7 7.72 36.89 6.86
C GLN A 7 6.72 35.74 7.08
N LEU A 8 7.06 34.53 6.64
CA LEU A 8 6.24 33.34 6.86
C LEU A 8 6.08 33.04 8.36
N LEU A 9 7.19 32.99 9.10
CA LEU A 9 7.19 32.75 10.55
C LEU A 9 6.35 33.80 11.29
N SER A 10 6.52 35.08 10.95
CA SER A 10 5.68 36.16 11.49
C SER A 10 4.19 35.99 11.17
N CYS A 11 3.83 35.47 9.99
CA CYS A 11 2.43 35.19 9.63
C CYS A 11 1.87 34.01 10.44
N ILE A 12 2.69 32.99 10.70
CA ILE A 12 2.35 31.84 11.54
C ILE A 12 2.12 32.30 12.98
N ASP A 13 3.06 33.07 13.57
CA ASP A 13 2.96 33.61 14.93
C ASP A 13 1.71 34.47 15.14
N SER A 14 1.32 35.22 14.10
CA SER A 14 0.12 36.08 14.13
C SER A 14 -1.18 35.37 13.74
N GLY A 15 -1.15 34.07 13.41
CA GLY A 15 -2.32 33.31 12.99
C GLY A 15 -2.94 33.76 11.65
N ARG A 16 -2.21 34.55 10.84
CA ARG A 16 -2.71 35.13 9.57
C ARG A 16 -2.50 34.16 8.42
N ARG A 17 -3.45 33.22 8.25
CA ARG A 17 -3.35 32.11 7.27
C ARG A 17 -3.19 32.56 5.82
N ASP A 18 -3.99 33.52 5.36
CA ASP A 18 -3.90 33.99 3.96
C ASP A 18 -2.55 34.67 3.68
N ALA A 19 -2.02 35.39 4.65
CA ALA A 19 -0.71 36.02 4.57
C ALA A 19 0.42 34.97 4.60
N ALA A 20 0.25 33.88 5.37
CA ALA A 20 1.17 32.75 5.40
C ALA A 20 1.20 32.01 4.05
N SER A 21 0.05 31.79 3.40
CA SER A 21 -0.05 31.24 2.04
C SER A 21 0.71 32.09 1.01
N ALA A 22 0.55 33.41 1.06
CA ALA A 22 1.31 34.30 0.16
C ALA A 22 2.81 34.31 0.50
N ALA A 23 3.18 34.15 1.78
CA ALA A 23 4.58 34.10 2.20
C ALA A 23 5.27 32.80 1.78
N ILE A 24 4.57 31.66 1.80
CA ILE A 24 5.14 30.40 1.31
C ILE A 24 5.38 30.43 -0.21
N GLU A 25 4.50 31.05 -1.00
CA GLU A 25 4.72 31.23 -2.44
C GLU A 25 5.96 32.09 -2.73
N ARG A 26 6.17 33.16 -1.94
CA ARG A 26 7.39 33.99 -2.01
C ARG A 26 8.63 33.18 -1.63
N LEU A 27 8.55 32.34 -0.61
CA LEU A 27 9.66 31.46 -0.22
C LEU A 27 9.97 30.46 -1.35
N GLN A 28 8.96 29.84 -1.94
CA GLN A 28 9.13 28.94 -3.10
C GLN A 28 9.77 29.62 -4.29
N HIS A 29 9.35 30.84 -4.62
CA HIS A 29 9.97 31.61 -5.69
C HIS A 29 11.44 31.91 -5.37
N ALA A 30 11.75 32.31 -4.14
CA ALA A 30 13.12 32.57 -3.70
C ALA A 30 14.00 31.30 -3.76
N CYS A 31 13.47 30.15 -3.33
CA CYS A 31 14.18 28.87 -3.41
C CYS A 31 14.41 28.41 -4.83
N ARG A 32 13.42 28.52 -5.73
CA ARG A 32 13.60 28.21 -7.16
C ARG A 32 14.66 29.10 -7.81
N ALA A 33 14.63 30.40 -7.50
CA ALA A 33 15.65 31.33 -7.99
C ALA A 33 17.06 30.94 -7.49
N ALA A 34 17.19 30.58 -6.21
CA ALA A 34 18.45 30.12 -5.62
C ALA A 34 18.94 28.80 -6.25
N ALA A 35 18.06 27.81 -6.42
CA ALA A 35 18.40 26.52 -7.03
C ALA A 35 18.81 26.66 -8.51
N SER A 36 18.23 27.63 -9.23
CA SER A 36 18.59 27.92 -10.63
C SER A 36 19.86 28.76 -10.81
N SER A 37 20.39 29.34 -9.72
CA SER A 37 21.56 30.20 -9.80
C SER A 37 22.84 29.39 -10.01
N SER A 38 23.74 29.92 -10.85
CA SER A 38 25.05 29.29 -11.11
C SER A 38 25.81 29.08 -9.78
N PRO A 39 26.53 27.95 -9.61
CA PRO A 39 27.23 27.62 -8.37
C PRO A 39 28.27 28.66 -7.91
N THR A 40 28.64 29.62 -8.77
CA THR A 40 29.57 30.70 -8.43
C THR A 40 28.94 31.83 -7.60
N ARG A 41 27.60 31.93 -7.54
CA ARG A 41 26.93 32.98 -6.78
C ARG A 41 26.62 32.48 -5.37
N ALA A 42 27.16 33.15 -4.36
CA ALA A 42 26.86 32.85 -2.96
C ALA A 42 25.33 32.92 -2.73
N VAL A 43 24.72 31.77 -2.49
CA VAL A 43 23.30 31.67 -2.14
C VAL A 43 23.17 32.11 -0.68
N GLU A 44 22.36 33.15 -0.44
CA GLU A 44 22.08 33.63 0.91
C GLU A 44 21.23 32.61 1.67
N VAL A 45 21.87 31.87 2.57
CA VAL A 45 21.26 30.86 3.44
C VAL A 45 20.42 31.54 4.53
N PRO A 46 19.26 30.98 4.93
CA PRO A 46 18.50 31.54 6.04
C PRO A 46 19.31 31.51 7.34
N SER A 47 19.09 32.47 8.23
CA SER A 47 19.83 32.52 9.50
C SER A 47 19.46 31.33 10.40
N GLU A 48 20.40 30.87 11.23
CA GLU A 48 20.17 29.78 12.18
C GLU A 48 18.93 30.02 13.04
N ARG A 49 18.76 31.26 13.53
CA ARG A 49 17.58 31.65 14.31
C ARG A 49 16.26 31.42 13.58
N SER A 50 16.20 31.69 12.28
CA SER A 50 14.98 31.46 11.49
C SER A 50 14.74 29.97 11.24
N LEU A 51 15.80 29.19 11.05
CA LEU A 51 15.71 27.72 10.92
C LEU A 51 15.28 27.06 12.25
N ASP A 52 15.78 27.55 13.38
CA ASP A 52 15.42 27.08 14.72
C ASP A 52 13.95 27.43 15.04
N GLN A 53 13.49 28.62 14.66
CA GLN A 53 12.08 28.99 14.79
C GLN A 53 11.17 28.11 13.92
N LEU A 54 11.58 27.81 12.68
CA LEU A 54 10.84 26.89 11.81
C LEU A 54 10.74 25.49 12.43
N LEU A 55 11.85 24.98 12.95
CA LEU A 55 11.90 23.70 13.67
C LEU A 55 11.02 23.73 14.92
N GLN A 56 11.08 24.79 15.71
CA GLN A 56 10.24 24.95 16.89
C GLN A 56 8.75 24.87 16.54
N HIS A 57 8.30 25.50 15.45
CA HIS A 57 6.91 25.37 15.02
C HIS A 57 6.55 23.96 14.52
N LEU A 58 7.48 23.25 13.87
CA LEU A 58 7.29 21.85 13.48
C LEU A 58 7.11 20.95 14.71
N CYS A 59 7.95 21.13 15.75
CA CYS A 59 7.88 20.36 16.99
C CYS A 59 6.67 20.75 17.86
N GLN A 60 6.36 22.03 17.99
CA GLN A 60 5.20 22.52 18.78
C GLN A 60 3.86 22.11 18.17
N ALA A 61 3.78 22.06 16.83
CA ALA A 61 2.61 21.51 16.16
C ALA A 61 2.38 20.03 16.53
N GLY A 62 3.42 19.30 16.96
CA GLY A 62 3.33 17.93 17.45
C GLY A 62 2.88 17.83 18.92
N GLY A 63 3.49 18.59 19.82
CA GLY A 63 3.33 18.38 21.28
C GLY A 63 1.99 18.81 21.91
N SER A 64 1.14 19.57 21.21
CA SER A 64 -0.14 19.99 21.81
C SER A 64 -1.20 18.89 21.71
N ALA A 65 -1.58 18.34 22.87
CA ALA A 65 -2.72 17.43 23.02
C ALA A 65 -4.08 18.09 22.69
N LEU A 66 -4.14 19.42 22.53
CA LEU A 66 -5.36 20.17 22.18
C LEU A 66 -5.32 20.70 20.75
N ALA A 67 -4.80 19.88 19.84
CA ALA A 67 -4.73 20.14 18.41
C ALA A 67 -6.08 20.62 17.82
N THR A 68 -6.12 21.84 17.32
CA THR A 68 -7.24 22.37 16.55
C THR A 68 -6.99 22.23 15.05
N LYS A 69 -8.04 22.37 14.24
CA LYS A 69 -7.91 22.48 12.78
C LYS A 69 -6.99 23.64 12.36
N ALA A 70 -6.83 24.68 13.19
CA ALA A 70 -5.92 25.77 12.94
C ALA A 70 -4.45 25.31 13.00
N ASP A 71 -4.12 24.50 14.01
CA ASP A 71 -2.77 23.97 14.23
C ASP A 71 -2.35 23.03 13.10
N PHE A 72 -3.30 22.29 12.53
CA PHE A 72 -3.05 21.48 11.34
C PHE A 72 -2.63 22.32 10.12
N ILE A 73 -3.33 23.42 9.84
CA ILE A 73 -2.98 24.30 8.71
C ILE A 73 -1.60 24.93 8.93
N THR A 74 -1.30 25.31 10.17
CA THR A 74 0.03 25.79 10.54
C THR A 74 1.10 24.73 10.30
N SER A 75 0.87 23.49 10.73
CA SER A 75 1.79 22.35 10.53
C SER A 75 2.03 22.03 9.05
N LEU A 76 0.97 22.08 8.23
CA LEU A 76 1.09 21.87 6.78
C LEU A 76 1.90 22.98 6.12
N THR A 77 1.75 24.21 6.60
CA THR A 77 2.46 25.38 6.06
C THR A 77 3.95 25.35 6.43
N THR A 78 4.28 24.99 7.66
CA THR A 78 5.68 24.82 8.11
C THR A 78 6.36 23.64 7.42
N ASN A 79 5.66 22.53 7.24
CA ASN A 79 6.13 21.38 6.47
C ASN A 79 6.46 21.79 5.02
N ARG A 80 5.54 22.47 4.32
CA ARG A 80 5.79 22.97 2.96
C ARG A 80 6.99 23.92 2.90
N ALA A 81 7.19 24.75 3.93
CA ALA A 81 8.34 25.64 4.02
C ALA A 81 9.65 24.86 4.13
N LEU A 82 9.68 23.84 4.99
CA LEU A 82 10.84 22.96 5.14
C LEU A 82 11.15 22.24 3.83
N LEU A 83 10.18 21.58 3.20
CA LEU A 83 10.36 20.92 1.90
C LEU A 83 10.90 21.89 0.83
N THR A 84 10.40 23.12 0.83
CA THR A 84 10.84 24.17 -0.10
C THR A 84 12.29 24.59 0.16
N LEU A 85 12.71 24.68 1.42
CA LEU A 85 14.09 25.00 1.80
C LEU A 85 15.05 23.85 1.48
N LEU A 86 14.62 22.60 1.73
CA LEU A 86 15.43 21.43 1.47
C LEU A 86 15.81 21.29 0.00
N ASN A 87 15.00 21.82 -0.94
CA ASN A 87 15.34 21.88 -2.38
C ASN A 87 16.51 22.80 -2.73
N VAL A 88 17.01 23.62 -1.80
CA VAL A 88 18.19 24.47 -1.99
C VAL A 88 19.33 23.88 -1.19
N ARG A 89 20.34 23.32 -1.88
CA ARG A 89 21.49 22.63 -1.24
C ARG A 89 22.07 23.36 -0.03
N ALA A 90 22.41 24.64 -0.17
CA ALA A 90 23.01 25.41 0.92
C ALA A 90 22.06 25.60 2.12
N ALA A 91 20.74 25.67 1.89
CA ALA A 91 19.75 25.73 2.97
C ALA A 91 19.52 24.35 3.61
N ALA A 92 19.56 23.27 2.81
CA ALA A 92 19.51 21.91 3.32
C ALA A 92 20.71 21.61 4.23
N ASP A 93 21.92 21.97 3.78
CA ASP A 93 23.16 21.79 4.55
C ASP A 93 23.12 22.57 5.86
N ALA A 94 22.54 23.77 5.84
CA ALA A 94 22.37 24.60 7.04
C ALA A 94 21.27 24.09 7.97
N PHE A 95 20.20 23.46 7.46
CA PHE A 95 19.09 22.95 8.27
C PHE A 95 19.39 21.58 8.88
N LEU A 96 20.00 20.68 8.12
CA LEU A 96 20.26 19.28 8.49
C LEU A 96 21.47 19.14 9.42
N THR A 97 21.47 19.87 10.53
CA THR A 97 22.45 19.71 11.61
C THR A 97 21.98 18.62 12.56
N GLU A 98 22.92 17.90 13.19
CA GLU A 98 22.62 16.82 14.13
C GLU A 98 21.58 17.23 15.19
N GLY A 99 21.76 18.40 15.81
CA GLY A 99 20.84 18.90 16.84
C GLY A 99 19.41 19.16 16.34
N ARG A 100 19.24 19.67 15.11
CA ARG A 100 17.91 19.95 14.55
C ARG A 100 17.19 18.69 14.13
N VAL A 101 17.92 17.76 13.53
CA VAL A 101 17.33 16.49 13.13
C VAL A 101 17.01 15.63 14.36
N ALA A 102 17.85 15.63 15.39
CA ALA A 102 17.54 15.00 16.68
C ALA A 102 16.23 15.55 17.28
N ALA A 103 16.05 16.87 17.30
CA ALA A 103 14.81 17.48 17.80
C ALA A 103 13.56 17.13 16.96
N LEU A 104 13.69 16.84 15.66
CA LEU A 104 12.58 16.32 14.84
C LEU A 104 12.20 14.89 15.26
N ILE A 105 13.18 14.05 15.56
CA ILE A 105 12.95 12.68 16.06
C ILE A 105 12.31 12.73 17.45
N ASP A 106 12.84 13.54 18.35
CA ASP A 106 12.29 13.68 19.70
C ASP A 106 10.82 14.14 19.66
N ALA A 107 10.47 15.00 18.69
CA ALA A 107 9.09 15.41 18.46
C ALA A 107 8.20 14.29 17.89
N LEU A 108 8.75 13.41 17.04
CA LEU A 108 8.07 12.21 16.55
C LEU A 108 7.84 11.18 17.66
N GLU A 109 8.83 10.99 18.54
CA GLU A 109 8.72 10.12 19.71
C GLU A 109 7.70 10.66 20.73
N ALA A 110 7.69 11.97 20.96
CA ALA A 110 6.73 12.58 21.89
C ALA A 110 5.27 12.44 21.43
N LEU A 111 5.03 12.32 20.11
CA LEU A 111 3.70 12.03 19.57
C LEU A 111 3.24 10.60 19.87
N ASP A 112 4.17 9.68 20.07
CA ASP A 112 3.92 8.26 20.29
C ASP A 112 3.47 7.93 21.72
N GLY A 113 4.06 8.60 22.71
CA GLY A 113 3.78 8.33 24.13
C GLY A 113 2.35 8.64 24.60
N CYS A 114 1.46 9.10 23.71
CA CYS A 114 0.09 9.52 24.04
C CYS A 114 -0.99 8.45 23.82
N GLU A 115 -0.67 7.25 23.35
CA GLU A 115 -1.67 6.21 23.01
C GLU A 115 -2.38 5.56 24.21
N GLY A 116 -1.89 5.77 25.45
CA GLY A 116 -2.39 5.08 26.65
C GLY A 116 -3.67 5.61 27.31
N GLY A 117 -4.37 6.60 26.74
CA GLY A 117 -5.51 7.28 27.38
C GLY A 117 -6.84 7.12 26.62
N GLY A 118 -7.67 6.15 27.01
CA GLY A 118 -8.93 5.76 26.34
C GLY A 118 -10.02 6.84 26.24
N GLY A 119 -9.86 7.79 25.32
CA GLY A 119 -10.87 8.79 24.96
C GLY A 119 -11.22 8.72 23.48
N GLY A 120 -12.24 7.94 23.12
CA GLY A 120 -12.73 7.80 21.75
C GLY A 120 -13.14 9.15 21.14
N GLY A 121 -12.42 9.59 20.11
CA GLY A 121 -12.75 10.81 19.36
C GLY A 121 -11.57 11.63 18.85
N ARG A 122 -10.31 11.21 19.03
CA ARG A 122 -9.11 12.00 18.66
C ARG A 122 -8.12 11.33 17.69
N GLU A 123 -8.40 10.11 17.24
CA GLU A 123 -7.52 9.28 16.41
C GLU A 123 -6.98 10.01 15.16
N GLY A 124 -7.86 10.68 14.39
CA GLY A 124 -7.47 11.24 13.09
C GLY A 124 -6.50 12.44 13.11
N VAL A 125 -6.24 13.09 14.27
CA VAL A 125 -5.32 14.24 14.31
C VAL A 125 -3.87 13.80 14.58
N SER A 126 -3.67 12.74 15.37
CA SER A 126 -2.34 12.18 15.62
C SER A 126 -1.77 11.49 14.38
N GLU A 127 -2.61 10.72 13.68
CA GLU A 127 -2.24 10.04 12.42
C GLU A 127 -1.77 11.02 11.34
N MET A 128 -2.52 12.12 11.16
CA MET A 128 -2.19 13.16 10.17
C MET A 128 -0.90 13.94 10.55
N ARG A 129 -0.55 14.02 11.82
CA ARG A 129 0.70 14.65 12.29
C ARG A 129 1.91 13.75 12.06
N LEU A 130 1.77 12.47 12.38
CA LEU A 130 2.76 11.45 12.07
C LEU A 130 3.04 11.42 10.56
N TRP A 131 2.00 11.57 9.73
CA TRP A 131 2.10 11.71 8.28
C TRP A 131 2.95 12.90 7.82
N LEU A 132 2.70 14.10 8.39
CA LEU A 132 3.47 15.30 8.01
C LEU A 132 4.95 15.18 8.41
N LEU A 133 5.24 14.67 9.60
CA LEU A 133 6.61 14.57 10.07
C LEU A 133 7.39 13.47 9.35
N SER A 134 6.76 12.33 9.04
CA SER A 134 7.39 11.28 8.24
C SER A 134 7.66 11.74 6.80
N GLY A 135 6.74 12.50 6.21
CA GLY A 135 6.95 13.12 4.89
C GLY A 135 8.14 14.09 4.86
N ASN A 136 8.39 14.82 5.95
CA ASN A 136 9.57 15.69 6.07
C ASN A 136 10.88 14.89 6.14
N LEU A 137 10.92 13.83 6.94
CA LEU A 137 12.09 12.94 7.02
C LEU A 137 12.34 12.24 5.68
N ALA A 138 11.28 11.75 5.03
CA ALA A 138 11.35 11.14 3.71
C ALA A 138 11.95 12.08 2.67
N ALA A 139 11.47 13.32 2.62
CA ALA A 139 11.98 14.32 1.68
C ALA A 139 13.43 14.74 1.99
N ALA A 140 13.81 14.82 3.27
CA ALA A 140 15.19 15.04 3.67
C ALA A 140 16.10 13.89 3.18
N ALA A 141 15.68 12.63 3.38
CA ALA A 141 16.39 11.45 2.90
C ALA A 141 16.49 11.42 1.37
N GLN A 142 15.38 11.69 0.68
CA GLN A 142 15.33 11.74 -0.77
C GLN A 142 16.25 12.82 -1.35
N HIS A 143 16.26 14.02 -0.75
CA HIS A 143 17.12 15.11 -1.20
C HIS A 143 18.61 14.79 -1.03
N LEU A 144 19.00 14.16 0.08
CA LEU A 144 20.38 13.71 0.29
C LEU A 144 20.78 12.59 -0.67
N SER A 145 19.85 11.69 -1.00
CA SER A 145 20.05 10.69 -2.06
C SER A 145 20.23 11.32 -3.44
N PHE A 146 19.48 12.38 -3.80
CA PHE A 146 19.69 13.08 -5.07
C PHE A 146 21.00 13.84 -5.15
N GLN A 147 21.52 14.37 -4.02
CA GLN A 147 22.84 15.01 -4.00
C GLN A 147 23.97 14.03 -4.37
N ARG A 148 23.78 12.72 -4.18
CA ARG A 148 24.71 11.67 -4.65
C ARG A 148 24.91 11.71 -6.17
N ASN A 149 23.83 11.96 -6.91
CA ASN A 149 23.78 11.82 -8.37
C ASN A 149 24.01 13.14 -9.10
N GLY A 150 24.44 14.19 -8.39
CA GLY A 150 24.73 15.49 -8.98
C GLY A 150 25.84 15.39 -10.04
N PRO A 151 25.84 16.31 -11.04
CA PRO A 151 26.81 16.32 -12.12
C PRO A 151 28.18 16.74 -11.59
N THR A 152 28.91 15.83 -10.96
CA THR A 152 30.36 15.94 -10.83
C THR A 152 30.92 15.84 -12.24
N GLY A 153 31.33 16.99 -12.78
CA GLY A 153 31.86 17.09 -14.12
C GLY A 153 33.06 16.18 -14.29
N GLY A 154 32.92 15.19 -15.17
CA GLY A 154 33.89 14.89 -16.23
C GLY A 154 35.27 14.36 -15.87
N ASP A 155 35.59 14.02 -14.62
CA ASP A 155 36.80 13.24 -14.31
C ASP A 155 36.42 11.78 -14.05
N VAL A 156 37.05 10.89 -14.81
CA VAL A 156 36.71 9.46 -14.99
C VAL A 156 37.03 8.62 -13.74
N ASP A 157 37.62 9.21 -12.70
CA ASP A 157 37.84 8.56 -11.43
C ASP A 157 36.61 8.73 -10.54
N GLY A 158 35.79 7.68 -10.45
CA GLY A 158 34.51 7.61 -9.71
C GLY A 158 34.60 7.80 -8.19
N GLY A 159 35.54 8.60 -7.69
CA GLY A 159 35.62 9.06 -6.31
C GLY A 159 34.50 10.06 -6.04
N GLY A 160 33.35 9.57 -5.56
CA GLY A 160 32.26 10.42 -5.11
C GLY A 160 32.78 11.46 -4.10
N GLY A 161 32.45 12.74 -4.31
CA GLY A 161 32.94 13.85 -3.48
C GLY A 161 32.67 13.67 -1.98
N PRO A 162 33.39 14.41 -1.11
CA PRO A 162 33.38 14.23 0.34
C PRO A 162 31.95 14.24 0.92
N ILE A 163 31.70 13.33 1.87
CA ILE A 163 30.45 13.27 2.63
C ILE A 163 30.25 14.64 3.31
N ASN A 164 29.12 15.29 3.04
CA ASN A 164 28.85 16.57 3.70
C ASN A 164 28.27 16.34 5.12
N PRO A 165 28.40 17.32 6.04
CA PRO A 165 27.90 17.19 7.41
C PRO A 165 26.40 16.86 7.51
N ALA A 166 25.59 17.30 6.54
CA ALA A 166 24.16 17.03 6.50
C ALA A 166 23.84 15.56 6.21
N GLN A 167 24.59 14.94 5.30
CA GLN A 167 24.52 13.50 5.02
C GLN A 167 24.88 12.71 6.29
N LEU A 168 25.98 13.07 6.96
CA LEU A 168 26.41 12.41 8.19
C LEU A 168 25.36 12.55 9.31
N ALA A 169 24.81 13.75 9.51
CA ALA A 169 23.77 14.01 10.49
C ALA A 169 22.50 13.18 10.21
N LEU A 170 22.07 13.10 8.94
CA LEU A 170 20.90 12.29 8.60
C LEU A 170 21.15 10.79 8.78
N ALA A 171 22.33 10.26 8.44
CA ALA A 171 22.68 8.86 8.76
C ALA A 171 22.58 8.60 10.25
N GLY A 172 23.21 9.44 11.07
CA GLY A 172 23.19 9.32 12.53
C GLY A 172 21.77 9.36 13.09
N VAL A 173 20.87 10.10 12.45
CA VAL A 173 19.45 10.15 12.79
C VAL A 173 18.68 8.91 12.36
N ILE A 174 18.79 8.49 11.09
CA ILE A 174 18.09 7.32 10.56
C ILE A 174 18.55 6.06 11.30
N SER A 175 19.79 6.06 11.80
CA SER A 175 20.28 4.97 12.61
C SER A 175 19.68 4.88 14.01
N ARG A 176 18.90 5.87 14.46
CA ARG A 176 18.21 5.78 15.75
C ARG A 176 16.96 4.90 15.59
N PRO A 177 16.78 3.84 16.41
CA PRO A 177 15.62 2.96 16.36
C PRO A 177 14.30 3.68 16.39
N ALA A 178 14.23 4.76 17.15
CA ALA A 178 13.02 5.53 17.28
C ALA A 178 12.62 6.27 16.00
N ALA A 179 13.60 6.74 15.21
CA ALA A 179 13.34 7.32 13.90
C ALA A 179 12.78 6.26 12.94
N VAL A 180 13.37 5.06 12.94
CA VAL A 180 12.91 3.92 12.13
C VAL A 180 11.50 3.48 12.54
N ARG A 181 11.22 3.36 13.84
CA ARG A 181 9.88 3.06 14.38
C ARG A 181 8.86 4.10 13.95
N ALA A 182 9.18 5.39 14.09
CA ALA A 182 8.31 6.47 13.67
C ALA A 182 8.01 6.43 12.16
N LEU A 183 9.01 6.16 11.32
CA LEU A 183 8.83 6.03 9.87
C LEU A 183 7.96 4.83 9.49
N LEU A 184 8.18 3.67 10.11
CA LEU A 184 7.40 2.45 9.85
C LEU A 184 5.95 2.57 10.31
N ARG A 185 5.70 3.20 11.47
CA ARG A 185 4.33 3.48 11.91
C ARG A 185 3.64 4.46 10.99
N ALA A 186 4.34 5.48 10.53
CA ALA A 186 3.79 6.41 9.57
C ALA A 186 3.44 5.72 8.25
N ALA A 187 4.30 4.79 7.80
CA ALA A 187 4.06 3.96 6.63
C ALA A 187 2.82 3.07 6.81
N HIS A 188 2.70 2.41 7.97
CA HIS A 188 1.54 1.61 8.33
C HIS A 188 0.26 2.43 8.34
N THR A 189 0.26 3.57 9.04
CA THR A 189 -0.88 4.48 9.13
C THR A 189 -1.30 4.98 7.75
N GLN A 190 -0.36 5.32 6.87
CA GLN A 190 -0.64 5.72 5.48
C GLN A 190 -1.36 4.62 4.71
N LEU A 191 -0.91 3.37 4.86
CA LEU A 191 -1.52 2.23 4.18
C LEU A 191 -2.91 1.91 4.75
N SER A 192 -3.08 1.95 6.07
CA SER A 192 -4.36 1.67 6.73
C SER A 192 -5.43 2.74 6.48
N THR A 193 -5.05 3.99 6.25
CA THR A 193 -6.00 5.10 6.08
C THR A 193 -6.37 5.41 4.62
N GLU A 194 -5.81 4.69 3.65
CA GLU A 194 -5.97 4.93 2.19
C GLU A 194 -5.64 6.38 1.76
N LEU A 195 -4.96 7.17 2.61
CA LEU A 195 -4.56 8.55 2.34
C LEU A 195 -3.32 8.57 1.43
N SER A 196 -3.48 8.17 0.16
CA SER A 196 -2.38 8.05 -0.78
C SER A 196 -1.98 9.39 -1.41
N ALA A 197 -0.80 9.89 -1.03
CA ALA A 197 -0.09 10.94 -1.77
C ALA A 197 1.37 10.56 -2.10
N GLY A 198 1.74 9.29 -1.94
CA GLY A 198 3.08 8.76 -2.20
C GLY A 198 3.20 7.29 -1.78
N ASP A 199 4.34 6.66 -2.09
CA ASP A 199 4.66 5.30 -1.59
C ASP A 199 5.23 5.43 -0.16
N PRO A 200 4.50 4.98 0.88
CA PRO A 200 4.94 5.07 2.27
C PRO A 200 6.26 4.36 2.55
N LEU A 201 6.55 3.29 1.80
CA LEU A 201 7.77 2.51 1.95
C LEU A 201 8.95 3.13 1.21
N SER A 202 8.70 4.02 0.25
CA SER A 202 9.77 4.76 -0.42
C SER A 202 10.56 5.62 0.55
N ALA A 203 9.92 6.19 1.58
CA ALA A 203 10.61 6.97 2.61
C ALA A 203 11.64 6.13 3.38
N LEU A 204 11.25 4.92 3.77
CA LEU A 204 12.10 3.93 4.41
C LEU A 204 13.21 3.44 3.47
N GLU A 205 12.86 3.12 2.23
CA GLU A 205 13.81 2.68 1.22
C GLU A 205 14.89 3.75 0.97
N HIS A 206 14.52 5.02 0.80
CA HIS A 206 15.48 6.12 0.66
C HIS A 206 16.32 6.33 1.93
N ALA A 207 15.75 6.10 3.11
CA ALA A 207 16.48 6.19 4.36
C ALA A 207 17.53 5.07 4.49
N PHE A 208 17.17 3.82 4.13
CA PHE A 208 18.09 2.68 4.06
C PHE A 208 19.20 2.91 3.02
N LEU A 209 18.84 3.31 1.80
CA LEU A 209 19.81 3.60 0.75
C LEU A 209 20.79 4.71 1.16
N ALA A 210 20.32 5.73 1.88
CA ALA A 210 21.19 6.79 2.41
C ALA A 210 22.14 6.27 3.49
N ALA A 211 21.66 5.40 4.39
CA ALA A 211 22.49 4.76 5.41
C ALA A 211 23.58 3.87 4.80
N ASP A 212 23.21 3.00 3.84
CA ASP A 212 24.14 2.13 3.12
C ASP A 212 25.25 2.93 2.42
N CYS A 213 24.87 4.01 1.72
CA CYS A 213 25.85 4.88 1.04
C CYS A 213 26.86 5.51 2.01
N LEU A 214 26.40 5.89 3.20
CA LEU A 214 27.25 6.55 4.19
C LEU A 214 28.17 5.55 4.87
N GLN A 215 27.74 4.31 5.00
CA GLN A 215 28.57 3.20 5.45
C GLN A 215 29.67 2.85 4.43
N GLU A 216 29.34 2.73 3.14
CA GLU A 216 30.32 2.42 2.08
C GLU A 216 31.47 3.44 2.06
N ARG A 217 31.16 4.73 2.24
CA ARG A 217 32.16 5.80 2.25
C ARG A 217 32.92 5.95 3.57
N ALA A 218 32.34 5.49 4.67
CA ALA A 218 32.95 5.54 6.00
C ALA A 218 33.89 4.37 6.26
N THR A 219 33.80 3.30 5.47
CA THR A 219 34.69 2.15 5.56
C THR A 219 36.02 2.57 4.92
N PRO A 220 37.09 2.84 5.71
CA PRO A 220 38.38 3.15 5.11
C PRO A 220 38.80 1.95 4.26
N ALA A 221 39.30 2.22 3.05
CA ALA A 221 40.03 1.21 2.31
C ALA A 221 41.09 0.64 3.26
N LEU A 222 41.05 -0.68 3.46
CA LEU A 222 42.05 -1.42 4.23
C LEU A 222 43.39 -1.34 3.47
N ASP A 223 44.01 -0.16 3.49
CA ASP A 223 45.38 0.01 3.05
C ASP A 223 46.25 -0.58 4.15
N ASN A 224 46.92 -1.68 3.81
CA ASN A 224 47.83 -2.46 4.64
C ASN A 224 49.13 -1.70 5.02
N THR A 225 49.07 -0.40 5.27
CA THR A 225 50.24 0.36 5.73
C THR A 225 50.19 0.58 7.25
N PRO A 226 51.11 -0.04 8.01
CA PRO A 226 51.16 0.12 9.46
C PRO A 226 51.73 1.50 9.77
N SER A 227 50.89 2.47 10.16
CA SER A 227 51.39 3.73 10.72
C SER A 227 50.45 4.37 11.74
N GLY A 228 50.97 4.45 12.97
CA GLY A 228 50.69 5.52 13.93
C GLY A 228 49.42 5.42 14.79
N PRO A 229 49.49 5.72 16.11
CA PRO A 229 48.30 5.81 16.96
C PRO A 229 47.43 7.00 16.53
N SER A 230 46.35 6.69 15.82
CA SER A 230 45.33 7.66 15.40
C SER A 230 44.54 8.16 16.61
N SER A 231 44.43 9.48 16.70
CA SER A 231 43.66 10.24 17.70
C SER A 231 42.22 9.75 17.75
N CYS A 232 41.70 9.52 18.96
CA CYS A 232 40.31 9.14 19.26
C CYS A 232 39.30 10.19 18.76
N ALA A 233 39.00 10.19 17.46
CA ALA A 233 37.71 10.65 16.98
C ALA A 233 36.72 9.53 17.26
N ALA A 234 35.76 9.76 18.17
CA ALA A 234 34.69 8.81 18.44
C ALA A 234 33.99 8.49 17.12
N ASP A 235 34.02 7.22 16.72
CA ASP A 235 33.40 6.72 15.51
C ASP A 235 31.89 7.05 15.57
N PRO A 236 31.39 8.04 14.80
CA PRO A 236 30.00 8.46 14.86
C PRO A 236 29.06 7.32 14.43
N TYR A 237 29.57 6.31 13.74
CA TYR A 237 28.85 5.11 13.34
C TYR A 237 28.78 4.05 14.45
N ALA A 238 29.57 4.16 15.52
CA ALA A 238 29.45 3.25 16.67
C ALA A 238 28.14 3.50 17.46
N ALA A 239 27.72 4.75 17.58
CA ALA A 239 26.45 5.13 18.20
C ALA A 239 25.25 4.68 17.33
N ALA A 240 25.36 4.85 16.01
CA ALA A 240 24.41 4.32 15.03
C ALA A 240 24.23 2.80 15.18
N ARG A 241 25.33 2.06 15.19
CA ARG A 241 25.35 0.58 15.30
C ARG A 241 24.83 0.05 16.62
N ALA A 242 25.21 0.68 17.74
CA ALA A 242 24.69 0.30 19.06
C ALA A 242 23.18 0.51 19.15
N ALA A 243 22.66 1.55 18.48
CA ALA A 243 21.24 1.85 18.50
C ALA A 243 20.41 0.78 17.76
N TRP A 244 20.84 0.27 16.59
CA TRP A 244 20.12 -0.79 15.86
C TRP A 244 20.01 -2.13 16.61
N GLN A 245 20.93 -2.45 17.52
CA GLN A 245 20.93 -3.70 18.28
C GLN A 245 19.83 -3.75 19.36
N ASP A 246 19.33 -2.59 19.80
CA ASP A 246 18.25 -2.44 20.79
C ASP A 246 16.88 -2.12 20.14
N ALA A 247 16.78 -2.17 18.81
CA ALA A 247 15.48 -2.06 18.16
C ALA A 247 14.67 -3.33 18.45
N ASP A 248 13.52 -3.15 19.12
CA ASP A 248 12.58 -4.21 19.47
C ASP A 248 12.21 -5.04 18.22
N THR A 249 12.92 -6.16 18.04
CA THR A 249 12.80 -7.04 16.88
C THR A 249 11.39 -7.59 16.75
N ASP A 250 10.68 -7.72 17.87
CA ASP A 250 9.32 -8.27 17.94
C ASP A 250 8.31 -7.32 17.28
N TRP A 251 8.48 -6.00 17.47
CA TRP A 251 7.61 -5.01 16.81
C TRP A 251 7.82 -4.94 15.29
N LEU A 252 9.08 -4.95 14.83
CA LEU A 252 9.40 -5.02 13.39
C LEU A 252 8.82 -6.29 12.76
N CYS A 253 8.88 -7.39 13.50
CA CYS A 253 8.35 -8.69 13.15
C CYS A 253 6.83 -8.71 12.95
N GLU A 254 6.08 -7.93 13.73
CA GLU A 254 4.63 -7.77 13.59
C GLU A 254 4.25 -6.79 12.46
N ALA A 255 4.99 -5.68 12.31
CA ALA A 255 4.59 -4.61 11.40
C ALA A 255 4.96 -4.85 9.93
N LEU A 256 6.08 -5.54 9.63
CA LEU A 256 6.56 -5.69 8.24
C LEU A 256 5.69 -6.58 7.33
N PRO A 257 5.21 -7.75 7.76
CA PRO A 257 4.44 -8.65 6.88
C PRO A 257 3.15 -8.04 6.33
N PRO A 258 2.30 -7.34 7.12
CA PRO A 258 1.12 -6.64 6.61
C PRO A 258 1.47 -5.56 5.59
N LEU A 259 2.56 -4.82 5.81
CA LEU A 259 3.05 -3.79 4.90
C LEU A 259 3.45 -4.37 3.53
N LEU A 260 4.13 -5.52 3.53
CA LEU A 260 4.54 -6.22 2.31
C LEU A 260 3.35 -6.84 1.56
N ALA A 261 2.39 -7.43 2.28
CA ALA A 261 1.18 -8.00 1.70
C ALA A 261 0.36 -6.94 0.95
N MET A 262 0.12 -5.78 1.58
CA MET A 262 -0.58 -4.65 0.95
C MET A 262 0.13 -4.16 -0.33
N ARG A 263 1.46 -4.08 -0.31
CA ARG A 263 2.25 -3.65 -1.49
C ARG A 263 2.13 -4.63 -2.66
N LEU A 264 2.19 -5.93 -2.38
CA LEU A 264 2.03 -6.98 -3.40
C LEU A 264 0.63 -6.97 -4.01
N GLU A 265 -0.39 -6.65 -3.23
CA GLU A 265 -1.76 -6.50 -3.71
C GLU A 265 -1.94 -5.26 -4.59
N GLU A 266 -1.36 -4.11 -4.21
CA GLU A 266 -1.37 -2.89 -5.03
C GLU A 266 -0.68 -3.10 -6.38
N ALA A 267 0.45 -3.83 -6.40
CA ALA A 267 1.15 -4.19 -7.64
C ALA A 267 0.29 -5.06 -8.58
N ARG A 268 -0.54 -5.96 -8.01
CA ARG A 268 -1.51 -6.76 -8.78
C ARG A 268 -2.64 -5.89 -9.36
N GLN A 269 -3.14 -4.92 -8.60
CA GLN A 269 -4.24 -4.05 -9.05
C GLN A 269 -3.81 -3.12 -10.20
N ARG A 270 -2.59 -2.59 -10.18
CA ARG A 270 -2.07 -1.71 -11.24
C ARG A 270 -1.90 -2.39 -12.60
N GLN A 271 -1.87 -3.72 -12.67
CA GLN A 271 -1.75 -4.47 -13.92
C GLN A 271 -3.10 -4.76 -14.61
N GLY A 272 -4.24 -4.45 -13.97
CA GLY A 272 -5.57 -4.90 -14.43
C GLY A 272 -6.44 -3.90 -15.20
N THR A 273 -6.09 -2.62 -15.32
CA THR A 273 -7.03 -1.59 -15.79
C THR A 273 -6.75 -1.08 -17.21
N GLY A 274 -7.47 -1.61 -18.20
CA GLY A 274 -7.60 -1.07 -19.56
C GLY A 274 -9.01 -0.55 -19.86
N PRO A 275 -9.19 0.49 -20.71
CA PRO A 275 -10.46 1.20 -20.83
C PRO A 275 -11.34 0.68 -21.99
N ARG A 276 -12.56 0.22 -21.67
CA ARG A 276 -13.65 0.03 -22.67
C ARG A 276 -15.00 0.28 -21.99
N ALA A 277 -15.40 1.55 -21.91
CA ALA A 277 -16.66 1.97 -21.28
C ALA A 277 -17.49 2.83 -22.24
N ALA A 278 -18.39 2.20 -23.00
CA ALA A 278 -19.55 2.85 -23.60
C ALA A 278 -20.65 1.87 -24.08
N HIS A 279 -20.39 0.57 -24.21
CA HIS A 279 -21.42 -0.45 -24.52
C HIS A 279 -21.77 -1.38 -23.34
N ALA A 280 -21.18 -1.14 -22.17
CA ALA A 280 -21.27 -2.04 -21.03
C ALA A 280 -22.62 -1.98 -20.28
N SER A 281 -23.37 -0.87 -20.31
CA SER A 281 -24.52 -0.69 -19.40
C SER A 281 -25.68 -1.68 -19.65
N HIS A 282 -25.99 -2.05 -20.88
CA HIS A 282 -27.09 -2.97 -21.16
C HIS A 282 -26.68 -4.44 -20.98
N GLN A 283 -25.42 -4.76 -21.32
CA GLN A 283 -24.82 -6.07 -21.09
C GLN A 283 -24.57 -6.34 -19.60
N GLN A 284 -24.26 -5.31 -18.83
CA GLN A 284 -24.03 -5.37 -17.38
C GLN A 284 -25.33 -5.61 -16.60
N GLN A 285 -26.47 -5.10 -17.09
CA GLN A 285 -27.78 -5.39 -16.47
C GLN A 285 -28.23 -6.84 -16.74
N GLN A 286 -27.94 -7.37 -17.93
CA GLN A 286 -28.16 -8.80 -18.23
C GLN A 286 -27.20 -9.71 -17.47
N GLN A 287 -25.94 -9.30 -17.29
CA GLN A 287 -24.97 -10.04 -16.45
C GLN A 287 -25.33 -10.01 -14.97
N GLN A 288 -25.90 -8.92 -14.44
CA GLN A 288 -26.35 -8.86 -13.05
C GLN A 288 -27.51 -9.83 -12.77
N GLN A 289 -28.46 -9.99 -13.70
CA GLN A 289 -29.52 -10.99 -13.54
C GLN A 289 -28.98 -12.44 -13.58
N GLN A 290 -27.98 -12.73 -14.42
CA GLN A 290 -27.33 -14.04 -14.42
C GLN A 290 -26.50 -14.28 -13.15
N GLN A 291 -25.82 -13.27 -12.60
CA GLN A 291 -25.08 -13.40 -11.34
C GLN A 291 -26.00 -13.67 -10.14
N GLN A 292 -27.18 -13.04 -10.06
CA GLN A 292 -28.12 -13.33 -8.97
C GLN A 292 -28.66 -14.77 -9.02
N GLN A 293 -28.88 -15.35 -10.21
CA GLN A 293 -29.28 -16.75 -10.32
C GLN A 293 -28.15 -17.73 -9.95
N GLN A 294 -26.88 -17.41 -10.27
CA GLN A 294 -25.75 -18.23 -9.83
C GLN A 294 -25.55 -18.20 -8.30
N GLN A 295 -25.73 -17.05 -7.65
CA GLN A 295 -25.61 -16.95 -6.20
C GLN A 295 -26.68 -17.78 -5.46
N GLN A 296 -27.92 -17.83 -5.96
CA GLN A 296 -28.95 -18.69 -5.36
C GLN A 296 -28.62 -20.19 -5.48
N GLN A 297 -27.96 -20.62 -6.55
CA GLN A 297 -27.55 -22.02 -6.70
C GLN A 297 -26.36 -22.39 -5.80
N GLN A 298 -25.40 -21.48 -5.58
CA GLN A 298 -24.33 -21.72 -4.62
C GLN A 298 -24.85 -21.86 -3.18
N GLN A 299 -25.86 -21.07 -2.78
CA GLN A 299 -26.46 -21.22 -1.45
C GLN A 299 -27.17 -22.58 -1.26
N GLN A 300 -27.79 -23.14 -2.31
CA GLN A 300 -28.39 -24.47 -2.22
C GLN A 300 -27.36 -25.61 -2.15
N GLN A 301 -26.19 -25.44 -2.78
CA GLN A 301 -25.10 -26.42 -2.67
C GLN A 301 -24.40 -26.36 -1.30
N GLN A 302 -24.27 -25.18 -0.69
CA GLN A 302 -23.71 -25.08 0.66
C GLN A 302 -24.63 -25.70 1.73
N GLN A 303 -25.95 -25.72 1.52
CA GLN A 303 -26.87 -26.42 2.44
C GLN A 303 -26.84 -27.95 2.32
N GLN A 304 -26.20 -28.52 1.29
CA GLN A 304 -26.03 -29.97 1.17
C GLN A 304 -24.65 -30.48 1.58
N GLN A 305 -23.73 -29.60 1.99
CA GLN A 305 -22.49 -30.05 2.61
C GLN A 305 -22.74 -30.33 4.11
N PRO A 306 -22.57 -31.59 4.57
CA PRO A 306 -22.68 -31.90 5.99
C PRO A 306 -21.57 -31.16 6.74
N ALA A 307 -21.96 -30.36 7.72
CA ALA A 307 -21.06 -29.60 8.56
C ALA A 307 -20.11 -30.54 9.32
N HIS A 308 -18.85 -30.59 8.88
CA HIS A 308 -17.75 -31.06 9.72
C HIS A 308 -17.22 -29.87 10.50
N GLY A 309 -17.77 -29.68 11.70
CA GLY A 309 -17.27 -28.74 12.68
C GLY A 309 -15.94 -29.23 13.26
N GLY A 310 -14.86 -28.50 12.96
CA GLY A 310 -13.58 -28.61 13.63
C GLY A 310 -13.16 -27.24 14.11
N THR A 311 -13.19 -27.04 15.43
CA THR A 311 -12.61 -25.88 16.10
C THR A 311 -11.11 -25.87 15.89
N SER A 312 -10.57 -24.87 15.19
CA SER A 312 -9.13 -24.64 15.07
C SER A 312 -8.86 -23.15 15.14
N SER A 313 -8.45 -22.65 16.31
CA SER A 313 -7.96 -21.27 16.48
C SER A 313 -6.42 -21.24 16.60
N GLY A 314 -5.73 -22.09 15.84
CA GLY A 314 -4.27 -22.12 15.78
C GLY A 314 -3.69 -22.49 14.41
N LEU A 315 -4.53 -22.56 13.37
CA LEU A 315 -4.10 -22.82 11.98
C LEU A 315 -4.01 -21.54 11.14
N GLU A 316 -4.68 -20.46 11.53
CA GLU A 316 -4.78 -19.24 10.69
C GLU A 316 -3.42 -18.56 10.48
N GLU A 317 -2.56 -18.52 11.50
CA GLU A 317 -1.24 -17.90 11.40
C GLU A 317 -0.31 -18.70 10.45
N ASN A 318 -0.38 -20.04 10.48
CA ASN A 318 0.41 -20.87 9.55
C ASN A 318 -0.12 -20.80 8.11
N GLU A 319 -1.42 -20.64 7.90
CA GLU A 319 -2.03 -20.52 6.56
C GLU A 319 -1.73 -19.16 5.93
N GLU A 320 -1.76 -18.07 6.71
CA GLU A 320 -1.39 -16.73 6.23
C GLU A 320 0.12 -16.64 5.92
N GLU A 321 0.96 -17.22 6.77
CA GLU A 321 2.40 -17.32 6.52
C GLU A 321 2.72 -18.16 5.27
N GLN A 322 2.06 -19.31 5.07
CA GLN A 322 2.21 -20.11 3.84
C GLN A 322 1.73 -19.36 2.60
N GLY A 323 0.64 -18.60 2.71
CA GLY A 323 0.15 -17.75 1.62
C GLY A 323 1.15 -16.67 1.21
N ALA A 324 1.81 -16.03 2.19
CA ALA A 324 2.83 -15.02 1.94
C ALA A 324 4.07 -15.61 1.24
N VAL A 325 4.51 -16.81 1.66
CA VAL A 325 5.67 -17.46 1.05
C VAL A 325 5.38 -17.98 -0.37
N ALA A 326 4.20 -18.52 -0.62
CA ALA A 326 3.76 -18.88 -1.96
C ALA A 326 3.71 -17.67 -2.90
N ALA A 327 3.27 -16.51 -2.41
CA ALA A 327 3.25 -15.27 -3.17
C ALA A 327 4.67 -14.77 -3.56
N LEU A 328 5.68 -15.05 -2.74
CA LEU A 328 7.08 -14.74 -3.07
C LEU A 328 7.58 -15.62 -4.22
N VAL A 329 7.20 -16.90 -4.27
CA VAL A 329 7.54 -17.79 -5.40
C VAL A 329 6.93 -17.28 -6.70
N ASP A 330 5.67 -16.85 -6.67
CA ASP A 330 4.99 -16.26 -7.83
C ASP A 330 5.62 -14.93 -8.29
N GLY A 331 6.30 -14.21 -7.39
CA GLY A 331 7.04 -12.99 -7.70
C GLY A 331 8.31 -13.20 -8.52
N GLY A 332 8.81 -14.44 -8.63
CA GLY A 332 9.96 -14.79 -9.44
C GLY A 332 11.24 -14.04 -9.04
N VAL A 333 12.02 -13.57 -10.02
CA VAL A 333 13.32 -12.91 -9.78
C VAL A 333 13.21 -11.67 -8.88
N TYR A 334 12.08 -10.98 -8.92
CA TYR A 334 11.84 -9.77 -8.12
C TYR A 334 11.62 -10.04 -6.64
N ALA A 335 11.39 -11.30 -6.23
CA ALA A 335 11.24 -11.71 -4.84
C ALA A 335 12.58 -11.97 -4.13
N VAL A 336 13.68 -12.04 -4.88
CA VAL A 336 15.00 -12.39 -4.34
C VAL A 336 15.49 -11.42 -3.26
N PRO A 337 15.35 -10.08 -3.39
CA PRO A 337 15.72 -9.15 -2.32
C PRO A 337 14.92 -9.36 -1.03
N GLN A 338 13.63 -9.69 -1.14
CA GLN A 338 12.74 -9.93 0.01
C GLN A 338 13.07 -11.27 0.68
N LEU A 339 13.39 -12.30 -0.11
CA LEU A 339 13.88 -13.59 0.40
C LEU A 339 15.21 -13.44 1.13
N LEU A 340 16.13 -12.62 0.61
CA LEU A 340 17.38 -12.28 1.29
C LEU A 340 17.13 -11.60 2.63
N LEU A 341 16.25 -10.60 2.65
CA LEU A 341 15.90 -9.85 3.86
C LEU A 341 15.25 -10.76 4.91
N LEU A 342 14.31 -11.62 4.51
CA LEU A 342 13.65 -12.59 5.39
C LEU A 342 14.66 -13.59 5.97
N ALA A 343 15.54 -14.15 5.13
CA ALA A 343 16.56 -15.08 5.58
C ALA A 343 17.58 -14.41 6.53
N ALA A 344 17.92 -13.14 6.30
CA ALA A 344 18.85 -12.39 7.13
C ALA A 344 18.23 -12.03 8.50
N LEU A 345 17.04 -11.43 8.49
CA LEU A 345 16.39 -10.90 9.70
C LEU A 345 15.70 -11.97 10.54
N ARG A 346 15.31 -13.12 9.96
CA ARG A 346 14.55 -14.17 10.65
C ARG A 346 15.22 -15.55 10.50
N PRO A 347 16.21 -15.89 11.34
CA PRO A 347 16.83 -17.21 11.31
C PRO A 347 15.84 -18.38 11.43
N GLY A 348 14.77 -18.22 12.23
CA GLY A 348 13.70 -19.21 12.39
C GLY A 348 12.87 -19.48 11.12
N TRP A 349 12.91 -18.59 10.13
CA TRP A 349 12.22 -18.76 8.85
C TRP A 349 13.05 -19.53 7.84
N ARG A 350 14.36 -19.65 8.01
CA ARG A 350 15.26 -20.30 7.05
C ARG A 350 14.86 -21.76 6.76
N PRO A 351 14.57 -22.62 7.77
CA PRO A 351 14.08 -23.97 7.50
C PRO A 351 12.77 -24.00 6.72
N ARG A 352 11.87 -23.03 6.95
CA ARG A 352 10.58 -22.93 6.25
C ARG A 352 10.76 -22.51 4.79
N LEU A 353 11.60 -21.51 4.53
CA LEU A 353 11.95 -21.06 3.17
C LEU A 353 12.56 -22.20 2.34
N ILE A 354 13.36 -23.07 2.97
CA ILE A 354 13.95 -24.26 2.32
C ILE A 354 12.88 -25.33 2.03
N GLN A 355 11.88 -25.44 2.91
CA GLN A 355 10.77 -26.40 2.78
C GLN A 355 9.67 -25.95 1.82
N GLU A 356 9.69 -24.71 1.34
CA GLU A 356 8.69 -24.21 0.40
C GLU A 356 9.03 -24.56 -1.06
N PRO A 357 8.12 -25.21 -1.82
CA PRO A 357 8.41 -25.63 -3.18
C PRO A 357 8.70 -24.43 -4.09
N GLY A 358 9.80 -24.50 -4.84
CA GLY A 358 10.14 -23.48 -5.84
C GLY A 358 11.08 -22.39 -5.34
N ILE A 359 11.29 -22.21 -4.02
CA ILE A 359 12.22 -21.20 -3.51
C ILE A 359 13.67 -21.58 -3.82
N LEU A 360 14.07 -22.81 -3.52
CA LEU A 360 15.44 -23.27 -3.82
C LEU A 360 15.69 -23.27 -5.33
N GLU A 361 14.71 -23.69 -6.12
CA GLU A 361 14.78 -23.71 -7.58
C GLU A 361 14.88 -22.28 -8.15
N LEU A 362 14.09 -21.33 -7.63
CA LEU A 362 14.15 -19.92 -7.99
C LEU A 362 15.50 -19.31 -7.65
N LEU A 363 15.96 -19.46 -6.41
CA LEU A 363 17.24 -18.90 -5.97
C LEU A 363 18.41 -19.53 -6.73
N SER A 364 18.37 -20.83 -6.99
CA SER A 364 19.42 -21.52 -7.75
C SER A 364 19.42 -21.09 -9.22
N ALA A 365 18.25 -20.92 -9.85
CA ALA A 365 18.14 -20.43 -11.21
C ALA A 365 18.64 -18.99 -11.35
N VAL A 366 18.29 -18.11 -10.39
CA VAL A 366 18.73 -16.71 -10.41
C VAL A 366 20.23 -16.59 -10.11
N ALA A 367 20.75 -17.36 -9.16
CA ALA A 367 22.18 -17.37 -8.85
C ALA A 367 23.03 -17.96 -10.00
N ALA A 368 22.50 -18.91 -10.76
CA ALA A 368 23.19 -19.50 -11.91
C ALA A 368 23.13 -18.64 -13.19
N ALA A 369 22.40 -17.53 -13.19
CA ALA A 369 22.23 -16.63 -14.33
C ALA A 369 23.11 -15.37 -14.16
N PRO A 370 24.36 -15.36 -14.65
CA PRO A 370 25.30 -14.26 -14.42
C PRO A 370 24.88 -12.93 -15.08
N ASP A 371 23.97 -12.97 -16.05
CA ASP A 371 23.40 -11.80 -16.73
C ASP A 371 22.39 -11.02 -15.85
N GLN A 372 21.93 -11.60 -14.74
CA GLN A 372 20.97 -10.98 -13.81
C GLN A 372 21.63 -9.99 -12.82
N GLY A 373 22.95 -9.79 -12.90
CA GLY A 373 23.69 -8.79 -12.13
C GLY A 373 23.46 -8.92 -10.61
N GLU A 374 22.92 -7.86 -10.00
CA GLU A 374 22.70 -7.77 -8.55
C GLU A 374 21.77 -8.87 -8.00
N TYR A 375 20.80 -9.34 -8.79
CA TYR A 375 19.86 -10.39 -8.34
C TYR A 375 20.54 -11.75 -8.20
N SER A 376 21.47 -12.10 -9.08
CA SER A 376 22.27 -13.33 -8.94
C SER A 376 23.07 -13.32 -7.64
N HIS A 377 23.73 -12.20 -7.34
CA HIS A 377 24.50 -12.04 -6.10
C HIS A 377 23.60 -12.13 -4.85
N LYS A 378 22.41 -11.52 -4.88
CA LYS A 378 21.44 -11.61 -3.78
C LYS A 378 20.90 -13.03 -3.62
N ALA A 379 20.66 -13.75 -4.72
CA ALA A 379 20.18 -15.13 -4.68
C ALA A 379 21.24 -16.07 -4.08
N LEU A 380 22.51 -15.93 -4.48
CA LEU A 380 23.62 -16.70 -3.93
C LEU A 380 23.79 -16.44 -2.41
N ARG A 381 23.73 -15.17 -1.99
CA ARG A 381 23.75 -14.81 -0.55
C ARG A 381 22.59 -15.44 0.21
N THR A 382 21.39 -15.42 -0.38
CA THR A 382 20.21 -16.04 0.23
C THR A 382 20.42 -17.55 0.39
N LEU A 383 20.90 -18.25 -0.64
CA LEU A 383 21.22 -19.68 -0.57
C LEU A 383 22.26 -19.99 0.52
N CYS A 384 23.29 -19.15 0.67
CA CYS A 384 24.26 -19.30 1.74
C CYS A 384 23.57 -19.23 3.10
N LEU A 385 22.79 -18.19 3.37
CA LEU A 385 22.05 -18.02 4.63
C LEU A 385 21.11 -19.20 4.93
N LEU A 386 20.46 -19.75 3.91
CA LEU A 386 19.62 -20.93 4.05
C LEU A 386 20.45 -22.16 4.43
N ALA A 387 21.58 -22.41 3.75
CA ALA A 387 22.45 -23.56 4.03
C ALA A 387 22.97 -23.60 5.48
N VAL A 388 23.29 -22.43 6.03
CA VAL A 388 23.69 -22.26 7.44
C VAL A 388 22.69 -22.87 8.42
N SER A 389 21.40 -22.72 8.14
CA SER A 389 20.36 -23.18 9.06
C SER A 389 20.17 -24.69 9.09
N THR A 390 20.78 -25.40 8.15
CA THR A 390 20.54 -26.83 7.91
C THR A 390 21.79 -27.70 7.99
N ALA A 391 22.98 -27.13 7.78
CA ALA A 391 24.24 -27.87 7.82
C ALA A 391 25.13 -27.37 8.97
N PRO A 392 25.84 -28.27 9.68
CA PRO A 392 26.82 -27.87 10.68
C PRO A 392 27.93 -27.02 10.04
N ALA A 393 28.46 -26.03 10.76
CA ALA A 393 29.44 -25.07 10.23
C ALA A 393 30.69 -25.73 9.62
N GLU A 394 31.08 -26.89 10.13
CA GLU A 394 32.20 -27.71 9.63
C GLU A 394 31.95 -28.34 8.26
N HIS A 395 30.69 -28.50 7.85
CA HIS A 395 30.27 -29.07 6.57
C HIS A 395 29.90 -28.01 5.53
N LEU A 396 29.91 -26.74 5.91
CA LEU A 396 29.66 -25.64 4.98
C LEU A 396 30.91 -25.36 4.14
N PRO A 397 30.73 -24.99 2.86
CA PRO A 397 31.84 -24.66 1.99
C PRO A 397 32.53 -23.39 2.46
N GLY A 398 33.80 -23.20 2.08
CA GLY A 398 34.65 -22.13 2.62
C GLY A 398 34.03 -20.74 2.51
N PHE A 399 33.33 -20.46 1.40
CA PHE A 399 32.64 -19.18 1.22
C PHE A 399 31.36 -19.07 2.06
N ALA A 400 30.57 -20.13 2.23
CA ALA A 400 29.39 -20.08 3.11
C ALA A 400 29.79 -19.94 4.57
N ARG A 401 30.94 -20.52 4.95
CA ARG A 401 31.58 -20.31 6.26
C ARG A 401 32.07 -18.86 6.41
N ALA A 402 32.66 -18.26 5.38
CA ALA A 402 33.05 -16.86 5.40
C ALA A 402 31.83 -15.91 5.49
N VAL A 403 30.76 -16.20 4.75
CA VAL A 403 29.47 -15.49 4.86
C VAL A 403 28.92 -15.63 6.28
N LEU A 404 29.04 -16.81 6.89
CA LEU A 404 28.64 -17.07 8.26
C LEU A 404 29.42 -16.31 9.30
N GLU A 405 30.75 -16.37 9.25
CA GLU A 405 31.62 -15.69 10.20
C GLU A 405 31.37 -14.18 10.16
N VAL A 406 31.01 -13.66 8.99
CA VAL A 406 30.62 -12.26 8.79
C VAL A 406 29.20 -11.99 9.34
N CYS A 407 28.22 -12.89 9.13
CA CYS A 407 26.85 -12.74 9.64
C CYS A 407 26.72 -12.93 11.17
N ASP A 408 27.44 -13.88 11.76
CA ASP A 408 27.40 -14.19 13.21
C ASP A 408 28.12 -13.13 14.04
N GLN A 409 29.05 -12.39 13.45
CA GLN A 409 29.73 -11.29 14.13
C GLN A 409 28.92 -9.99 14.11
N ARG A 410 28.07 -9.74 13.09
CA ARG A 410 27.23 -8.51 12.96
C ARG A 410 26.01 -8.74 12.04
N PRO A 411 24.76 -8.76 12.55
CA PRO A 411 23.58 -9.07 11.72
C PRO A 411 23.19 -8.01 10.68
N ALA A 412 23.43 -6.73 10.97
CA ALA A 412 22.96 -5.62 10.13
C ALA A 412 24.04 -4.99 9.23
N ASP A 413 25.31 -4.97 9.67
CA ASP A 413 26.39 -4.20 9.00
C ASP A 413 27.31 -5.07 8.11
N ALA A 414 27.11 -6.37 8.08
CA ALA A 414 28.01 -7.37 7.50
C ALA A 414 28.06 -7.42 5.96
N TRP A 415 27.14 -6.74 5.29
CA TRP A 415 26.88 -6.98 3.87
C TRP A 415 27.82 -6.23 2.90
N ALA A 416 28.51 -5.19 3.39
CA ALA A 416 29.40 -4.34 2.60
C ALA A 416 30.85 -4.87 2.48
N GLY A 417 31.23 -5.87 3.30
CA GLY A 417 32.59 -6.44 3.34
C GLY A 417 32.70 -7.89 2.88
N LEU A 418 31.62 -8.46 2.34
CA LEU A 418 31.66 -9.82 1.81
C LEU A 418 32.63 -9.88 0.62
N PRO A 419 33.49 -10.90 0.54
CA PRO A 419 34.36 -11.07 -0.63
C PRO A 419 33.50 -11.07 -1.88
N VAL A 420 33.94 -10.36 -2.92
CA VAL A 420 33.32 -10.42 -4.24
C VAL A 420 33.36 -11.87 -4.66
N LEU A 421 32.20 -12.54 -4.57
CA LEU A 421 32.04 -13.89 -5.06
C LEU A 421 31.97 -13.74 -6.58
N GLU A 422 33.03 -14.15 -7.27
CA GLU A 422 32.90 -14.39 -8.70
C GLU A 422 31.74 -15.38 -8.86
N SER A 423 30.75 -14.99 -9.65
CA SER A 423 29.56 -15.80 -9.90
C SER A 423 29.88 -16.86 -10.95
N ASP A 424 30.98 -17.59 -10.78
CA ASP A 424 31.22 -18.81 -11.51
C ASP A 424 30.29 -19.88 -10.93
N GLY A 425 29.46 -20.51 -11.77
CA GLY A 425 28.37 -21.39 -11.35
C GLY A 425 28.75 -22.54 -10.39
N GLY A 426 30.05 -22.75 -10.14
CA GLY A 426 30.59 -23.64 -9.11
C GLY A 426 30.16 -23.29 -7.68
N ALA A 427 30.01 -22.00 -7.33
CA ALA A 427 29.60 -21.62 -5.97
C ALA A 427 28.19 -22.11 -5.63
N VAL A 428 27.26 -22.06 -6.59
CA VAL A 428 25.88 -22.54 -6.42
C VAL A 428 25.86 -24.07 -6.26
N GLU A 429 26.66 -24.79 -7.06
CA GLU A 429 26.79 -26.25 -6.94
C GLU A 429 27.34 -26.67 -5.58
N GLU A 430 28.29 -25.91 -5.03
CA GLU A 430 28.91 -26.20 -3.74
C GLU A 430 27.92 -25.96 -2.58
N VAL A 431 27.13 -24.86 -2.59
CA VAL A 431 26.06 -24.65 -1.59
C VAL A 431 25.02 -25.77 -1.66
N LEU A 432 24.54 -26.09 -2.86
CA LEU A 432 23.52 -27.12 -3.05
C LEU A 432 24.03 -28.52 -2.69
N GLY A 433 25.31 -28.80 -2.92
CA GLY A 433 25.97 -30.03 -2.47
C GLY A 433 25.95 -30.17 -0.94
N CYS A 434 26.19 -29.08 -0.21
CA CYS A 434 26.11 -29.08 1.25
C CYS A 434 24.68 -29.22 1.77
N LEU A 435 23.71 -28.58 1.12
CA LEU A 435 22.28 -28.77 1.41
C LEU A 435 21.83 -30.22 1.13
N ALA A 436 22.34 -30.86 0.07
CA ALA A 436 22.09 -32.26 -0.23
C ALA A 436 22.73 -33.22 0.80
N GLY A 437 23.80 -32.79 1.48
CA GLY A 437 24.41 -33.52 2.58
C GLY A 437 23.63 -33.47 3.91
N CYS A 438 22.62 -32.60 4.03
CA CYS A 438 21.85 -32.39 5.25
C CYS A 438 21.16 -33.68 5.75
N HIS A 439 20.99 -33.82 7.07
CA HIS A 439 20.31 -34.96 7.70
C HIS A 439 18.78 -34.95 7.48
N ASP A 440 18.19 -33.80 7.23
CA ASP A 440 16.78 -33.67 6.85
C ASP A 440 16.56 -34.21 5.42
N THR A 441 15.78 -35.29 5.31
CA THR A 441 15.52 -35.98 4.05
C THR A 441 14.80 -35.09 3.03
N ARG A 442 13.94 -34.16 3.47
CA ARG A 442 13.20 -33.27 2.57
C ARG A 442 14.10 -32.20 1.96
N VAL A 443 14.99 -31.63 2.78
CA VAL A 443 15.99 -30.65 2.32
C VAL A 443 16.97 -31.33 1.37
N ARG A 444 17.45 -32.53 1.74
CA ARG A 444 18.35 -33.35 0.92
C ARG A 444 17.78 -33.62 -0.47
N ASP A 445 16.55 -34.15 -0.53
CA ASP A 445 15.94 -34.57 -1.79
C ASP A 445 15.72 -33.38 -2.74
N ARG A 446 15.34 -32.22 -2.19
CA ARG A 446 15.15 -30.99 -2.98
C ARG A 446 16.44 -30.34 -3.42
N ALA A 447 17.45 -30.27 -2.54
CA ALA A 447 18.76 -29.75 -2.90
C ALA A 447 19.44 -30.64 -3.95
N ALA A 448 19.31 -31.97 -3.82
CA ALA A 448 19.78 -32.92 -4.82
C ALA A 448 19.04 -32.77 -6.16
N LEU A 449 17.72 -32.52 -6.12
CA LEU A 449 16.92 -32.24 -7.32
C LEU A 449 17.36 -30.94 -8.00
N ALA A 450 17.50 -29.85 -7.25
CA ALA A 450 17.97 -28.55 -7.75
C ALA A 450 19.38 -28.66 -8.36
N LEU A 451 20.30 -29.34 -7.67
CA LEU A 451 21.66 -29.60 -8.17
C LEU A 451 21.65 -30.43 -9.47
N THR A 452 20.80 -31.44 -9.54
CA THR A 452 20.63 -32.27 -10.75
C THR A 452 20.07 -31.44 -11.91
N GLN A 453 19.08 -30.57 -11.65
CA GLN A 453 18.50 -29.69 -12.67
C GLN A 453 19.51 -28.65 -13.19
N LEU A 454 20.35 -28.11 -12.30
CA LEU A 454 21.40 -27.16 -12.62
C LEU A 454 22.46 -27.80 -13.53
N ARG A 455 22.94 -29.00 -13.19
CA ARG A 455 23.93 -29.75 -13.99
C ARG A 455 23.44 -30.18 -15.37
N VAL A 456 22.14 -30.41 -15.53
CA VAL A 456 21.55 -30.80 -16.82
C VAL A 456 21.29 -29.58 -17.72
N GLY A 457 21.59 -28.36 -17.25
CA GLY A 457 21.25 -27.12 -17.97
C GLY A 457 19.74 -26.96 -18.19
N LYS A 458 18.93 -27.66 -17.38
CA LYS A 458 17.47 -27.74 -17.49
C LYS A 458 16.77 -26.98 -16.36
N LEU A 459 17.41 -25.97 -15.79
CA LEU A 459 16.71 -24.91 -15.05
C LEU A 459 15.92 -24.01 -16.00
N HIS A 460 15.07 -24.63 -16.83
CA HIS A 460 13.82 -23.96 -17.14
C HIS A 460 13.03 -23.95 -15.84
N LEU A 461 12.35 -22.85 -15.54
CA LEU A 461 11.34 -22.80 -14.50
C LEU A 461 10.29 -23.88 -14.84
N VAL A 462 10.54 -25.13 -14.42
CA VAL A 462 9.68 -26.26 -14.74
C VAL A 462 8.45 -26.05 -13.89
N GLN A 463 7.42 -25.52 -14.53
CA GLN A 463 6.10 -25.39 -13.96
C GLN A 463 5.73 -26.76 -13.35
N PRO A 464 5.52 -26.84 -12.02
CA PRO A 464 5.45 -28.12 -11.34
C PRO A 464 4.31 -28.97 -11.94
N PRO A 465 4.51 -30.29 -12.12
CA PRO A 465 3.52 -31.17 -12.76
C PRO A 465 2.17 -31.21 -12.03
N SER A 466 2.14 -30.82 -10.75
CA SER A 466 0.91 -30.59 -9.98
C SER A 466 0.01 -29.55 -10.64
N LEU A 467 0.57 -28.52 -11.27
CA LEU A 467 -0.18 -27.46 -11.93
C LEU A 467 -0.85 -27.95 -13.23
N GLN A 468 -0.25 -28.93 -13.91
CA GLN A 468 -0.86 -29.56 -15.09
C GLN A 468 -2.01 -30.50 -14.69
N GLN A 469 -1.88 -31.23 -13.59
CA GLN A 469 -2.96 -32.07 -13.05
C GLN A 469 -4.09 -31.22 -12.45
N GLN A 470 -3.76 -30.11 -11.79
CA GLN A 470 -4.73 -29.13 -11.29
C GLN A 470 -5.44 -28.41 -12.44
N ARG A 471 -4.74 -28.05 -13.54
CA ARG A 471 -5.39 -27.54 -14.76
C ARG A 471 -6.31 -28.56 -15.41
N ARG A 472 -5.97 -29.86 -15.41
CA ARG A 472 -6.87 -30.92 -15.90
C ARG A 472 -8.12 -31.06 -15.04
N GLN A 473 -7.99 -31.00 -13.71
CA GLN A 473 -9.15 -31.00 -12.80
C GLN A 473 -10.00 -29.74 -12.97
N GLN A 474 -9.39 -28.56 -13.12
CA GLN A 474 -10.12 -27.33 -13.43
C GLN A 474 -10.85 -27.39 -14.78
N GLN A 475 -10.23 -27.97 -15.82
CA GLN A 475 -10.88 -28.15 -17.11
C GLN A 475 -12.06 -29.14 -17.03
N GLN A 476 -11.96 -30.21 -16.24
CA GLN A 476 -13.08 -31.12 -16.01
C GLN A 476 -14.23 -30.44 -15.25
N GLN A 477 -13.93 -29.62 -14.23
CA GLN A 477 -14.96 -28.84 -13.54
C GLN A 477 -15.62 -27.80 -14.47
N GLN A 478 -14.86 -27.12 -15.33
CA GLN A 478 -15.42 -26.20 -16.32
C GLN A 478 -16.33 -26.90 -17.33
N GLN A 479 -15.98 -28.11 -17.78
CA GLN A 479 -16.86 -28.89 -18.67
C GLN A 479 -18.17 -29.32 -17.98
N GLN A 480 -18.12 -29.73 -16.71
CA GLN A 480 -19.34 -30.03 -15.95
C GLN A 480 -20.22 -28.79 -15.76
N GLN A 481 -19.64 -27.62 -15.48
CA GLN A 481 -20.41 -26.38 -15.41
C GLN A 481 -21.04 -25.98 -16.74
N GLN A 482 -20.35 -26.16 -17.88
CA GLN A 482 -20.94 -25.90 -19.19
C GLN A 482 -22.12 -26.84 -19.50
N GLN A 483 -22.03 -28.12 -19.12
CA GLN A 483 -23.16 -29.05 -19.29
C GLN A 483 -24.36 -28.66 -18.43
N GLN A 484 -24.14 -28.26 -17.17
CA GLN A 484 -25.25 -27.77 -16.32
C GLN A 484 -25.89 -26.49 -16.88
N GLN A 485 -25.10 -25.56 -17.41
CA GLN A 485 -25.65 -24.36 -18.05
C GLN A 485 -26.50 -24.69 -19.29
N GLN A 486 -26.07 -25.64 -20.14
CA GLN A 486 -26.88 -26.05 -21.28
C GLN A 486 -28.21 -26.69 -20.86
N GLN A 487 -28.22 -27.52 -19.81
CA GLN A 487 -29.46 -28.11 -19.30
C GLN A 487 -30.41 -27.06 -18.71
N GLN A 488 -29.88 -26.03 -18.04
CA GLN A 488 -30.69 -24.92 -17.55
C GLN A 488 -31.26 -24.05 -18.68
N GLN A 489 -30.48 -23.79 -19.73
CA GLN A 489 -31.01 -23.06 -20.90
C GLN A 489 -32.13 -23.83 -21.59
N GLN A 490 -32.03 -25.16 -21.71
CA GLN A 490 -33.13 -25.98 -22.22
C GLN A 490 -34.38 -25.90 -21.33
N HIS A 491 -34.23 -25.99 -20.01
CA HIS A 491 -35.36 -25.85 -19.09
C HIS A 491 -36.02 -24.47 -19.18
N GLN A 492 -35.22 -23.41 -19.29
CA GLN A 492 -35.74 -22.06 -19.40
C GLN A 492 -36.49 -21.85 -20.73
N HIS A 493 -36.00 -22.41 -21.83
CA HIS A 493 -36.71 -22.38 -23.12
C HIS A 493 -38.04 -23.14 -23.06
N GLN A 494 -38.05 -24.31 -22.42
CA GLN A 494 -39.27 -25.10 -22.25
C GLN A 494 -40.30 -24.37 -21.38
N HIS A 495 -39.86 -23.71 -20.30
CA HIS A 495 -40.74 -22.94 -19.44
C HIS A 495 -41.31 -21.70 -20.16
N GLN A 496 -40.50 -21.04 -20.98
CA GLN A 496 -40.96 -19.87 -21.75
C GLN A 496 -42.00 -20.26 -22.82
N GLN A 497 -41.84 -21.42 -23.49
CA GLN A 497 -42.87 -21.94 -24.39
C GLN A 497 -44.18 -22.26 -23.64
N GLN A 498 -44.08 -22.80 -22.42
CA GLN A 498 -45.25 -23.11 -21.61
C GLN A 498 -45.99 -21.85 -21.17
N GLN A 499 -45.27 -20.79 -20.80
CA GLN A 499 -45.88 -19.49 -20.48
C GLN A 499 -46.54 -18.83 -21.69
N GLN A 500 -45.94 -18.93 -22.89
CA GLN A 500 -46.59 -18.44 -24.11
C GLN A 500 -47.89 -19.19 -24.42
N HIS A 501 -47.92 -20.52 -24.26
CA HIS A 501 -49.15 -21.29 -24.41
C HIS A 501 -50.23 -20.89 -23.41
N GLN A 502 -49.84 -20.63 -22.15
CA GLN A 502 -50.77 -20.21 -21.12
C GLN A 502 -51.35 -18.81 -21.41
N HIS A 503 -50.53 -17.87 -21.90
CA HIS A 503 -50.99 -16.54 -22.33
C HIS A 503 -51.93 -16.62 -23.54
N GLN A 504 -51.62 -17.48 -24.52
CA GLN A 504 -52.45 -17.64 -25.70
C GLN A 504 -53.84 -18.21 -25.33
N HIS A 505 -53.89 -19.19 -24.42
CA HIS A 505 -55.17 -19.70 -23.90
C HIS A 505 -55.95 -18.66 -23.12
N GLN A 506 -55.30 -17.88 -22.25
CA GLN A 506 -55.97 -16.84 -21.49
C GLN A 506 -56.53 -15.74 -22.41
N HIS A 507 -55.82 -15.41 -23.48
CA HIS A 507 -56.29 -14.42 -24.45
C HIS A 507 -57.50 -14.90 -25.25
N GLN A 508 -57.51 -16.16 -25.70
CA GLN A 508 -58.70 -16.76 -26.33
C GLN A 508 -59.91 -16.77 -25.39
N HIS A 509 -59.70 -17.05 -24.11
CA HIS A 509 -60.79 -17.10 -23.14
C HIS A 509 -61.39 -15.71 -22.87
N GLN A 510 -60.54 -14.69 -22.79
CA GLN A 510 -60.98 -13.30 -22.63
C GLN A 510 -61.73 -12.79 -23.87
N GLN A 511 -61.32 -13.20 -25.06
CA GLN A 511 -62.02 -12.85 -26.30
C GLN A 511 -63.42 -13.48 -26.37
N HIS A 512 -63.55 -14.74 -25.96
CA HIS A 512 -64.86 -15.41 -25.85
C HIS A 512 -65.78 -14.72 -24.83
N GLN A 513 -65.23 -14.29 -23.70
CA GLN A 513 -66.02 -13.63 -22.64
C GLN A 513 -66.53 -12.25 -23.07
N LEU A 514 -65.73 -11.50 -23.84
CA LEU A 514 -66.16 -10.23 -24.43
C LEU A 514 -67.26 -10.41 -25.49
N GLN A 515 -67.23 -11.51 -26.24
CA GLN A 515 -68.24 -11.81 -27.24
C GLN A 515 -69.60 -12.16 -26.60
N GLN A 516 -69.59 -12.92 -25.51
CA GLN A 516 -70.81 -13.20 -24.73
C GLN A 516 -71.40 -11.94 -24.08
N GLN A 517 -70.58 -10.99 -23.62
CA GLN A 517 -71.10 -9.73 -23.06
C GLN A 517 -71.68 -8.78 -24.12
N GLN A 518 -71.35 -8.92 -25.40
CA GLN A 518 -71.97 -8.13 -26.46
C GLN A 518 -73.33 -8.68 -26.91
N GLU A 519 -73.58 -9.99 -26.74
CA GLU A 519 -74.88 -10.58 -27.09
C GLU A 519 -75.99 -10.25 -26.07
N ASP A 520 -75.64 -9.88 -24.83
CA ASP A 520 -76.60 -9.68 -23.73
C ASP A 520 -76.97 -8.21 -23.46
N LYS A 521 -76.86 -7.32 -24.45
CA LYS A 521 -77.28 -5.91 -24.31
C LYS A 521 -78.64 -5.64 -25.02
N PRO A 522 -79.78 -5.81 -24.33
CA PRO A 522 -81.07 -5.39 -24.86
C PRO A 522 -81.12 -3.85 -24.94
N GLY A 523 -81.54 -3.37 -26.11
CA GLY A 523 -81.57 -1.94 -26.44
C GLY A 523 -82.49 -1.13 -25.53
N THR A 524 -82.03 0.06 -25.15
CA THR A 524 -82.90 1.12 -24.64
C THR A 524 -82.46 2.44 -25.26
N GLN A 525 -83.45 3.12 -25.84
CA GLN A 525 -83.37 4.31 -26.67
C GLN A 525 -83.22 5.60 -25.85
N GLN A 526 -82.84 6.68 -26.57
CA GLN A 526 -83.01 8.13 -26.28
C GLN A 526 -82.09 8.72 -25.19
N ALA A 527 -81.52 9.93 -25.27
CA ALA A 527 -81.56 11.10 -26.17
C ALA A 527 -80.36 12.04 -25.78
N PRO A 528 -80.07 13.13 -26.51
CA PRO A 528 -78.73 13.73 -26.62
C PRO A 528 -78.50 15.00 -25.78
N SER A 529 -77.24 15.28 -25.43
CA SER A 529 -76.72 16.64 -25.12
C SER A 529 -75.19 16.69 -25.22
N THR A 530 -74.71 17.56 -26.10
CA THR A 530 -73.34 18.10 -26.28
C THR A 530 -73.00 19.11 -25.15
N PRO A 531 -71.82 19.79 -25.14
CA PRO A 531 -70.44 19.29 -25.05
C PRO A 531 -69.63 20.06 -23.95
N ALA A 532 -68.65 19.45 -23.26
CA ALA A 532 -67.67 20.23 -22.49
C ALA A 532 -66.36 19.48 -22.21
N THR A 533 -65.36 19.84 -23.00
CA THR A 533 -63.95 20.06 -22.65
C THR A 533 -63.57 19.82 -21.17
N GLY A 534 -62.73 18.80 -20.93
CA GLY A 534 -62.13 18.56 -19.62
C GLY A 534 -60.88 17.71 -19.74
N ILE A 535 -59.76 18.35 -20.11
CA ILE A 535 -58.42 17.76 -20.03
C ILE A 535 -58.20 17.29 -18.59
N ALA A 536 -58.21 15.97 -18.38
CA ALA A 536 -57.81 15.35 -17.13
C ALA A 536 -56.32 15.64 -16.90
N ARG A 537 -56.04 16.76 -16.23
CA ARG A 537 -54.76 17.01 -15.56
C ARG A 537 -54.59 15.88 -14.57
N GLY A 538 -53.72 14.92 -14.91
CA GLY A 538 -53.27 13.87 -14.01
C GLY A 538 -52.94 14.50 -12.65
N GLU A 539 -53.60 13.98 -11.62
CA GLU A 539 -53.40 14.41 -10.24
C GLU A 539 -51.90 14.39 -9.94
N ARG A 540 -51.30 15.57 -9.83
CA ARG A 540 -49.93 15.72 -9.36
C ARG A 540 -49.86 15.01 -8.01
N PRO A 541 -49.01 13.99 -7.82
CA PRO A 541 -48.94 13.23 -6.59
C PRO A 541 -48.79 14.19 -5.41
N ARG A 542 -49.72 14.06 -4.46
CA ARG A 542 -49.82 14.95 -3.30
C ARG A 542 -48.51 14.87 -2.52
N ARG A 543 -47.95 16.05 -2.22
CA ARG A 543 -46.63 16.21 -1.58
C ARG A 543 -46.74 15.80 -0.11
N ALA A 544 -46.46 14.54 0.19
CA ALA A 544 -46.38 13.94 1.52
C ALA A 544 -44.92 13.80 1.98
N CYS A 545 -44.69 13.60 3.29
CA CYS A 545 -43.39 13.17 3.80
C CYS A 545 -43.05 11.79 3.24
N ALA A 546 -41.84 11.63 2.70
CA ALA A 546 -41.40 10.38 2.08
C ALA A 546 -41.38 9.17 3.04
N VAL A 547 -41.24 9.42 4.35
CA VAL A 547 -41.15 8.37 5.37
C VAL A 547 -42.49 8.11 6.04
N CYS A 548 -43.06 9.11 6.71
CA CYS A 548 -44.27 8.92 7.53
C CYS A 548 -45.59 9.21 6.78
N GLY A 549 -45.54 9.66 5.52
CA GLY A 549 -46.73 9.97 4.74
C GLY A 549 -47.47 11.25 5.14
N ARG A 550 -47.07 11.94 6.22
CA ARG A 550 -47.78 13.14 6.68
C ARG A 550 -47.79 14.26 5.64
N THR A 551 -48.92 14.94 5.54
CA THR A 551 -49.12 16.02 4.54
C THR A 551 -49.18 17.39 5.20
N ALA A 552 -49.03 18.46 4.42
CA ALA A 552 -49.23 19.82 4.91
C ALA A 552 -50.65 20.08 5.44
N ARG A 553 -51.66 19.30 5.01
CA ARG A 553 -53.04 19.37 5.53
C ARG A 553 -53.14 18.88 6.97
N GLU A 554 -52.21 18.05 7.40
CA GLU A 554 -52.10 17.53 8.77
C GLU A 554 -51.20 18.43 9.65
N GLY A 555 -50.89 19.65 9.20
CA GLY A 555 -50.05 20.60 9.92
C GLY A 555 -48.54 20.30 9.86
N ALA A 556 -48.10 19.37 9.02
CA ALA A 556 -46.68 19.04 8.89
C ALA A 556 -45.92 20.07 8.02
N GLU A 557 -44.88 20.69 8.57
CA GLU A 557 -43.96 21.55 7.81
C GLU A 557 -43.00 20.67 6.99
N LEU A 558 -43.24 20.58 5.67
CA LEU A 558 -42.44 19.72 4.78
C LEU A 558 -41.21 20.43 4.20
N ARG A 559 -40.03 20.05 4.69
CA ARG A 559 -38.72 20.54 4.22
C ARG A 559 -38.18 19.66 3.10
N ARG A 560 -37.50 20.25 2.11
CA ARG A 560 -36.88 19.52 1.00
C ARG A 560 -35.53 18.92 1.43
N CYS A 561 -35.15 17.78 0.85
CA CYS A 561 -33.77 17.29 0.96
C CYS A 561 -32.79 18.36 0.46
N ALA A 562 -31.71 18.64 1.21
CA ALA A 562 -30.76 19.71 0.89
C ALA A 562 -29.97 19.44 -0.39
N GLY A 563 -29.64 18.16 -0.67
CA GLY A 563 -28.93 17.76 -1.87
C GLY A 563 -29.85 17.66 -3.09
N CYS A 564 -30.82 16.75 -3.06
CA CYS A 564 -31.60 16.40 -4.25
C CYS A 564 -33.03 16.95 -4.28
N GLY A 565 -33.48 17.70 -3.27
CA GLY A 565 -34.89 18.04 -3.09
C GLY A 565 -35.48 18.98 -4.16
N ARG A 566 -34.64 19.60 -5.00
CA ARG A 566 -35.09 20.31 -6.22
C ARG A 566 -35.42 19.36 -7.37
N VAL A 567 -34.62 18.29 -7.52
CA VAL A 567 -34.69 17.34 -8.64
C VAL A 567 -35.72 16.24 -8.35
N THR A 568 -35.62 15.58 -7.20
CA THR A 568 -36.46 14.41 -6.87
C THR A 568 -37.81 14.81 -6.28
N GLY A 569 -37.93 16.04 -5.77
CA GLY A 569 -39.12 16.48 -5.05
C GLY A 569 -39.30 15.85 -3.67
N THR A 570 -38.32 15.09 -3.16
CA THR A 570 -38.37 14.42 -1.86
C THR A 570 -38.46 15.46 -0.72
N ARG A 571 -39.36 15.19 0.25
CA ARG A 571 -39.62 16.06 1.40
C ARG A 571 -39.77 15.28 2.71
N TYR A 572 -39.39 15.90 3.81
CA TYR A 572 -39.44 15.36 5.16
C TYR A 572 -40.15 16.33 6.11
N CYS A 573 -40.97 15.81 7.02
CA CYS A 573 -41.63 16.63 8.05
C CYS A 573 -40.73 16.88 9.28
N SER A 574 -39.62 16.15 9.41
CA SER A 574 -38.67 16.29 10.51
C SER A 574 -37.28 15.82 10.07
N GLN A 575 -36.25 16.20 10.84
CA GLN A 575 -34.89 15.73 10.61
C GLN A 575 -34.72 14.24 10.89
N GLU A 576 -35.55 13.69 11.78
CA GLU A 576 -35.61 12.26 12.07
C GLU A 576 -36.08 11.48 10.83
N CYS A 577 -37.19 11.90 10.19
CA CYS A 577 -37.63 11.29 8.93
C CYS A 577 -36.57 11.39 7.83
N CYS A 578 -35.78 12.47 7.79
CA CYS A 578 -34.66 12.58 6.84
C CYS A 578 -33.57 11.53 7.12
N ARG A 579 -33.15 11.38 8.40
CA ARG A 579 -32.14 10.38 8.80
C ARG A 579 -32.61 8.95 8.56
N THR A 580 -33.86 8.64 8.88
CA THR A 580 -34.43 7.31 8.64
C THR A 580 -34.44 6.97 7.15
N ASP A 581 -34.84 7.90 6.28
CA ASP A 581 -34.81 7.68 4.83
C ASP A 581 -33.38 7.51 4.29
N TRP A 582 -32.44 8.28 4.86
CA TRP A 582 -31.02 8.23 4.49
C TRP A 582 -30.38 6.88 4.79
N VAL A 583 -30.64 6.32 5.98
CA VAL A 583 -30.02 5.06 6.45
C VAL A 583 -30.82 3.84 6.03
N VAL A 584 -32.14 3.84 6.25
CA VAL A 584 -32.98 2.65 6.13
C VAL A 584 -33.47 2.43 4.71
N ARG A 585 -33.78 3.51 3.98
CA ARG A 585 -34.34 3.43 2.61
C ARG A 585 -33.32 3.72 1.52
N GLY A 586 -32.06 3.94 1.89
CA GLY A 586 -30.98 4.14 0.94
C GLY A 586 -31.09 5.45 0.14
N HIS A 587 -31.71 6.50 0.68
CA HIS A 587 -31.84 7.78 -0.04
C HIS A 587 -30.48 8.40 -0.45
N ARG A 588 -29.39 8.00 0.21
CA ARG A 588 -28.02 8.43 -0.12
C ARG A 588 -27.66 8.23 -1.59
N THR A 589 -27.96 7.05 -2.16
CA THR A 589 -27.59 6.74 -3.56
C THR A 589 -28.36 7.60 -4.55
N VAL A 590 -29.65 7.84 -4.29
CA VAL A 590 -30.50 8.73 -5.07
C VAL A 590 -30.02 10.18 -4.95
N CYS A 591 -29.62 10.61 -3.77
CA CYS A 591 -29.12 11.96 -3.52
C CYS A 591 -27.79 12.22 -4.23
N GLU A 592 -26.86 11.26 -4.21
CA GLU A 592 -25.58 11.33 -4.91
C GLU A 592 -25.76 11.33 -6.45
N ALA A 593 -26.67 10.49 -6.98
CA ALA A 593 -26.99 10.46 -8.41
C ALA A 593 -27.58 11.78 -8.90
N ALA A 594 -28.51 12.36 -8.15
CA ALA A 594 -29.12 13.66 -8.48
C ALA A 594 -28.10 14.82 -8.42
N TRP A 595 -27.12 14.74 -7.51
CA TRP A 595 -26.06 15.74 -7.40
C TRP A 595 -25.10 15.68 -8.59
N ARG A 596 -24.71 14.48 -9.03
CA ARG A 596 -23.87 14.28 -10.23
C ARG A 596 -24.53 14.76 -11.52
N GLY A 597 -25.87 14.72 -11.62
CA GLY A 597 -26.60 15.23 -12.79
C GLY A 597 -26.89 16.74 -12.75
N SER A 598 -26.55 17.43 -11.66
CA SER A 598 -26.76 18.88 -11.49
C SER A 598 -25.47 19.71 -11.62
N ALA A 599 -24.31 19.05 -11.63
CA ALA A 599 -23.01 19.62 -11.97
C ALA A 599 -22.77 19.44 -13.48
#